data_AF-A0A518ANC9-F1
#
_entry.id   AF-A0A518ANC9-F1
#
_cell.length_a   1.000
_cell.length_b   1.000
_cell.length_c   1.000
_cell.angle_alpha   90.00
_cell.angle_beta   90.00
_cell.angle_gamma   90.00
#
_symmetry.space_group_name_H-M   'P 1'
#
loop_
_entity.id
_entity.type
_entity.pdbx_description
1 polymer ?
#
loop_
_entity_poly.entity_id
_entity_poly.type
_entity_poly.pdbx_seq_one_letter_code
_entity_poly.pdbx_strand_id
1 'polypeptide(L)'
;MFGIGNTELIIIGVVALLLFGSRLPEVARSLGKSLTEFKKGVQGLQDEFHDAASTESSTPSIDYDQQEASAPKFEPPTAPPQDEKEKVEAAH
;
A
#
# COMPACT_ATOMS: atom_id res chain seq x y z
N MET A 1 -0.78 -25.09 -7.48
CA MET A 1 -1.91 -25.32 -8.41
C MET A 1 -3.23 -24.93 -7.75
N PHE A 2 -3.49 -23.63 -7.56
CA PHE A 2 -4.81 -23.14 -7.12
C PHE A 2 -4.96 -21.69 -7.58
N GLY A 3 -5.24 -21.51 -8.86
CA GLY A 3 -5.82 -20.28 -9.37
C GLY A 3 -7.23 -20.63 -9.78
N ILE A 4 -8.23 -20.02 -9.14
CA ILE A 4 -9.59 -20.04 -9.68
C ILE A 4 -9.46 -19.44 -11.07
N GLY A 5 -9.56 -20.29 -12.09
CA GLY A 5 -9.47 -19.87 -13.47
C GLY A 5 -10.76 -19.15 -13.88
N ASN A 6 -10.70 -18.49 -15.03
CA ASN A 6 -11.87 -17.87 -15.63
C ASN A 6 -12.99 -18.91 -15.83
N THR A 7 -12.64 -20.17 -16.07
CA THR A 7 -13.58 -21.28 -16.23
C THR A 7 -14.36 -21.56 -14.94
N GLU A 8 -13.71 -21.64 -13.79
CA GLU A 8 -14.37 -21.86 -12.50
C GLU A 8 -15.33 -20.72 -12.15
N LEU A 9 -14.94 -19.47 -12.41
CA LEU A 9 -15.83 -18.31 -12.22
C LEU A 9 -17.05 -18.37 -13.13
N ILE A 10 -16.90 -18.80 -14.39
CA ILE A 10 -18.03 -18.99 -15.31
C ILE A 10 -18.97 -20.06 -14.79
N ILE A 11 -18.46 -21.20 -14.31
CA ILE A 11 -19.29 -22.30 -13.78
C ILE A 11 -20.09 -21.81 -12.56
N ILE A 12 -19.44 -21.12 -11.62
CA ILE A 12 -20.11 -20.55 -10.44
C ILE A 12 -21.16 -19.51 -10.88
N GLY A 13 -20.84 -18.67 -11.86
CA GLY A 13 -21.77 -17.71 -12.45
C GLY A 13 -23.01 -18.40 -13.01
N VAL A 14 -22.84 -19.45 -13.82
CA VAL A 14 -23.95 -20.23 -14.39
C VAL A 14 -24.82 -20.85 -13.29
N VAL A 15 -24.22 -21.45 -12.25
CA VAL A 15 -24.97 -22.00 -11.11
C VAL A 15 -25.76 -20.91 -10.38
N ALA A 16 -25.15 -19.74 -10.14
CA ALA A 16 -25.84 -18.59 -9.55
C ALA A 16 -26.99 -18.08 -10.44
N LEU A 17 -26.79 -18.04 -11.76
CA LEU A 17 -27.83 -17.71 -12.74
C LEU A 17 -28.97 -18.74 -12.73
N LEU A 18 -28.73 -20.02 -12.50
CA LEU A 18 -29.79 -21.02 -12.38
C LEU A 18 -30.58 -20.88 -11.07
N LEU A 19 -29.90 -20.55 -9.97
CA LEU A 19 -30.53 -20.37 -8.66
C LEU A 19 -31.34 -19.08 -8.57
N PHE A 20 -30.78 -17.97 -9.04
CA PHE A 20 -31.36 -16.63 -8.88
C PHE A 20 -32.04 -16.13 -10.16
N GLY A 21 -31.68 -16.64 -11.34
CA GLY A 21 -32.26 -16.24 -12.62
C GLY A 21 -32.12 -14.74 -12.87
N SER A 22 -33.24 -14.13 -13.27
CA SER A 22 -33.35 -12.68 -13.48
C SER A 22 -33.25 -11.84 -12.21
N ARG A 23 -33.29 -12.45 -11.01
CA ARG A 23 -33.18 -11.74 -9.73
C ARG A 23 -31.73 -11.47 -9.33
N LEU A 24 -30.75 -12.14 -9.95
CA LEU A 24 -29.33 -11.93 -9.67
C LEU A 24 -28.89 -10.44 -9.77
N PRO A 25 -29.22 -9.68 -10.84
CA PRO A 25 -28.90 -8.25 -10.91
C PRO A 25 -29.62 -7.40 -9.85
N GLU A 26 -30.81 -7.80 -9.42
CA GLU A 26 -31.54 -7.12 -8.36
C GLU A 26 -30.86 -7.33 -7.00
N VAL A 27 -30.47 -8.57 -6.68
CA VAL A 27 -29.71 -8.93 -5.48
C VAL A 27 -28.33 -8.26 -5.47
N ALA A 28 -27.62 -8.27 -6.59
CA ALA A 28 -26.34 -7.58 -6.70
C ALA A 28 -26.47 -6.07 -6.45
N ARG A 29 -27.53 -5.43 -6.98
CA ARG A 29 -27.82 -4.01 -6.75
C ARG A 29 -28.19 -3.72 -5.30
N SER A 30 -28.99 -4.55 -4.65
CA SER A 30 -29.39 -4.34 -3.25
C SER A 30 -28.21 -4.53 -2.30
N LEU A 31 -27.40 -5.57 -2.50
CA LEU A 31 -26.17 -5.81 -1.75
C LEU A 31 -25.14 -4.71 -1.99
N GLY A 32 -24.96 -4.27 -3.24
CA GLY A 32 -24.02 -3.19 -3.59
C GLY A 32 -24.40 -1.86 -2.94
N LYS A 33 -25.69 -1.53 -2.91
CA LYS A 33 -26.19 -0.35 -2.17
C LYS A 33 -25.92 -0.48 -0.67
N SER A 34 -26.23 -1.63 -0.06
CA SER A 34 -25.96 -1.89 1.36
C SER A 34 -24.49 -1.76 1.70
N LEU A 35 -23.59 -2.31 0.88
CA LEU A 35 -22.14 -2.22 1.10
C LEU A 35 -21.63 -0.79 0.92
N THR A 36 -22.18 -0.03 -0.03
CA THR A 36 -21.83 1.38 -0.25
C THR A 36 -22.21 2.24 0.94
N GLU A 37 -23.44 2.10 1.44
CA GLU A 37 -23.91 2.84 2.62
C GLU A 37 -23.16 2.42 3.88
N PHE A 38 -22.87 1.13 4.04
CA PHE A 38 -22.01 0.64 5.13
C PHE A 38 -20.61 1.26 5.08
N LYS A 39 -19.98 1.29 3.90
CA LYS A 39 -18.66 1.91 3.73
C LYS A 39 -18.67 3.39 4.08
N LYS A 40 -19.68 4.14 3.63
CA LYS A 40 -19.84 5.57 3.97
C LYS A 40 -19.99 5.77 5.48
N GLY A 41 -20.81 4.94 6.14
CA GLY A 41 -20.97 4.99 7.59
C GLY A 41 -19.66 4.73 8.33
N VAL A 42 -18.91 3.70 7.93
CA VAL A 42 -17.60 3.38 8.53
C VAL A 42 -16.58 4.51 8.29
N GLN A 43 -16.58 5.13 7.11
CA GLN A 43 -15.70 6.26 6.81
C GLN A 43 -16.04 7.49 7.65
N GLY A 44 -17.33 7.87 7.73
CA GLY A 44 -17.75 9.00 8.55
C GLY A 44 -17.39 8.83 10.03
N LEU A 45 -17.55 7.62 10.57
CA LEU A 45 -17.09 7.32 11.94
C LEU A 45 -15.58 7.50 12.09
N GLN A 46 -14.78 7.03 11.12
CA GLN A 46 -13.32 7.16 11.15
C GLN A 46 -12.88 8.63 11.13
N ASP A 47 -13.55 9.45 10.34
CA ASP A 47 -13.31 10.89 10.24
C ASP A 47 -13.69 11.59 11.55
N GLU A 48 -14.84 11.27 12.15
CA GLU A 48 -15.27 11.78 13.46
C GLU A 48 -14.29 11.43 14.59
N PHE A 49 -13.78 10.19 14.61
CA PHE A 49 -12.75 9.78 15.59
C PHE A 49 -11.43 10.53 15.38
N HIS A 50 -11.06 10.83 14.13
CA HIS A 50 -9.86 11.60 13.83
C HIS A 50 -10.01 13.06 14.27
N ASP A 51 -11.15 13.70 13.96
CA ASP A 51 -11.45 15.08 14.36
C ASP A 51 -11.56 15.25 15.89
N ALA A 52 -12.16 14.26 16.57
CA ALA A 52 -12.24 14.23 18.03
C ALA A 52 -10.85 14.05 18.68
N ALA A 53 -9.95 13.27 18.07
CA ALA A 53 -8.57 13.13 18.54
C ALA A 53 -7.72 14.37 18.24
N SER A 54 -8.00 15.08 17.15
CA SER A 54 -7.33 16.35 16.79
C SER A 54 -7.79 17.54 17.63
N THR A 55 -8.97 17.48 18.24
CA THR A 55 -9.49 18.57 19.11
C THR A 55 -8.72 18.72 20.44
N GLU A 56 -7.94 17.71 20.88
CA GLU A 56 -7.02 17.86 22.04
C GLU A 56 -5.56 18.15 21.67
N SER A 57 -5.22 18.27 20.38
CA SER A 57 -3.82 18.52 19.96
C SER A 57 -3.73 19.52 18.81
N SER A 58 -3.94 20.79 19.13
CA SER A 58 -3.44 21.90 18.30
C SER A 58 -1.91 21.90 18.31
N THR A 59 -1.32 21.06 17.47
CA THR A 59 0.03 21.24 16.92
C THR A 59 -0.13 21.31 15.41
N PRO A 60 0.35 22.37 14.73
CA PRO A 60 0.17 22.52 13.30
C PRO A 60 0.97 21.40 12.61
N SER A 61 0.29 20.51 11.89
CA SER A 61 0.95 19.51 11.06
C SER A 61 1.57 20.21 9.85
N ILE A 62 2.91 20.24 9.83
CA ILE A 62 3.73 20.63 8.70
C ILE A 62 3.27 19.84 7.46
N ASP A 63 3.02 20.57 6.38
CA ASP A 63 2.79 20.06 5.03
C ASP A 63 4.06 19.37 4.53
N TYR A 64 4.09 18.04 4.54
CA TYR A 64 5.14 17.24 3.93
C TYR A 64 4.84 17.10 2.44
N ASP A 65 4.92 18.22 1.73
CA ASP A 65 5.08 18.19 0.29
C ASP A 65 6.38 17.45 -0.04
N GLN A 66 6.34 16.63 -1.08
CA GLN A 66 7.37 15.65 -1.41
C GLN A 66 8.74 16.31 -1.63
N GLN A 67 9.57 16.31 -0.59
CA GLN A 67 11.01 16.45 -0.74
C GLN A 67 11.61 15.05 -0.75
N GLU A 68 11.87 14.57 -1.97
CA GLU A 68 12.84 13.51 -2.26
C GLU A 68 14.02 13.62 -1.28
N ALA A 69 14.23 12.54 -0.53
CA ALA A 69 15.28 12.45 0.46
C ALA A 69 16.65 12.74 -0.16
N SER A 70 17.12 13.98 -0.05
CA SER A 70 18.55 14.29 -0.13
C SER A 70 19.20 13.81 1.16
N ALA A 71 19.25 12.49 1.33
CA ALA A 71 20.13 11.90 2.31
C ALA A 71 21.57 12.33 1.95
N PRO A 72 22.33 12.96 2.86
CA PRO A 72 23.72 13.27 2.61
C PRO A 72 24.44 11.95 2.33
N LYS A 73 25.14 11.90 1.20
CA LYS A 73 25.89 10.71 0.78
C LYS A 73 26.88 10.34 1.87
N PHE A 74 26.64 9.22 2.53
CA PHE A 74 27.58 8.63 3.48
C PHE A 74 28.80 8.17 2.68
N GLU A 75 29.89 8.94 2.74
CA GLU A 75 31.21 8.49 2.31
C GLU A 75 31.81 7.68 3.47
N PRO A 76 31.99 6.36 3.33
CA PRO A 76 32.63 5.57 4.37
C PRO A 76 34.08 6.07 4.56
N PRO A 77 34.56 6.20 5.81
CA PRO A 77 35.91 6.68 6.06
C PRO A 77 36.91 5.71 5.44
N THR A 78 37.68 6.17 4.47
CA THR A 78 38.89 5.50 4.00
C THR A 78 39.82 5.33 5.21
N ALA A 79 39.87 4.11 5.73
CA ALA A 79 40.76 3.71 6.82
C ALA A 79 42.24 3.73 6.32
N PRO A 80 43.23 3.71 7.24
CA PRO A 80 44.29 4.71 7.44
C PRO A 80 45.57 4.47 6.60
N PRO A 81 46.57 5.38 6.61
CA PRO A 81 47.83 5.17 5.90
C PRO A 81 48.57 3.98 6.48
N GLN A 82 48.71 2.91 5.68
CA GLN A 82 49.66 1.84 5.95
C GLN A 82 50.83 2.00 4.99
N ASP A 83 51.90 2.51 5.57
CA ASP A 83 53.25 2.56 5.06
C ASP A 83 53.73 1.21 4.51
N GLU A 84 54.53 1.35 3.45
CA GLU A 84 55.74 0.58 3.18
C GLU A 84 55.69 -0.79 2.48
N LYS A 85 56.48 -0.85 1.39
CA LYS A 85 57.21 -1.98 0.80
C LYS A 85 56.40 -2.87 -0.14
N GLU A 86 56.68 -2.73 -1.45
CA GLU A 86 57.21 -3.80 -2.32
C GLU A 86 57.00 -3.43 -3.81
N LYS A 87 58.03 -2.85 -4.44
CA LYS A 87 58.50 -3.31 -5.76
C LYS A 87 59.87 -2.72 -6.06
N VAL A 88 60.87 -3.45 -5.60
CA VAL A 88 62.20 -3.48 -6.19
C VAL A 88 62.04 -4.02 -7.61
N GLU A 89 62.01 -3.17 -8.64
CA GLU A 89 62.27 -3.58 -10.02
C GLU A 89 62.43 -2.34 -10.92
N ALA A 90 63.67 -1.85 -11.06
CA ALA A 90 64.24 -1.16 -12.23
C ALA A 90 65.43 -0.27 -11.84
N ALA A 91 66.53 -0.87 -11.39
CA ALA A 91 67.90 -0.32 -11.51
C ALA A 91 68.93 -1.34 -10.97
N HIS A 92 69.05 -2.50 -11.62
CA HIS A 92 70.32 -3.20 -11.86
C HIS A 92 70.12 -4.28 -12.92
#